data_AF-A0A0X8X9W9-F1
#
_entry.id   AF-A0A0X8X9W9-F1
#
_cell.length_a   1.000
_cell.length_b   1.000
_cell.length_c   1.000
_cell.angle_alpha   90.00
_cell.angle_beta   90.00
_cell.angle_gamma   90.00
#
_symmetry.space_group_name_H-M   'P 1'
#
loop_
_entity.id
_entity.type
_entity.pdbx_description
1 polymer ?
#
loop_
_entity_poly.entity_id
_entity_poly.type
_entity_poly.pdbx_seq_one_letter_code
_entity_poly.pdbx_strand_id
1 'polypeptide(L)'
;MTNRLRVPIEEEEEEKVLVVEEKQVKEIPDNYLVQFLSKRIFNAEAASSALPFVLFLALLGMIYIANRNIAEKNIRDIDKITKEVKELSSDYKTTKAELAYKSTITEVAKRADTLGLKESLQPPHKLNAEEVQDEH
;
A
#
# COMPACT_ATOMS: atom_id res chain seq x y z
N MET A 1 -49.58 23.71 -74.30
CA MET A 1 -48.41 23.27 -75.10
C MET A 1 -47.20 23.85 -74.39
N THR A 2 -46.21 23.09 -73.93
CA THR A 2 -45.35 22.20 -74.72
C THR A 2 -44.67 21.21 -73.77
N ASN A 3 -44.59 19.94 -74.18
CA ASN A 3 -43.79 18.91 -73.52
C ASN A 3 -42.38 18.93 -74.12
N ARG A 4 -41.33 18.79 -73.30
CA ARG A 4 -39.98 18.37 -73.74
C ARG A 4 -39.36 17.41 -72.71
N LEU A 5 -39.66 16.13 -72.95
CA LEU A 5 -38.85 14.91 -72.78
C LEU A 5 -37.46 15.06 -72.10
N ARG A 6 -37.38 14.51 -70.88
CA ARG A 6 -36.42 13.51 -70.35
C ARG A 6 -34.97 13.48 -70.92
N VAL A 7 -34.01 13.75 -70.04
CA VAL A 7 -32.61 13.28 -70.05
C VAL A 7 -32.23 12.97 -68.57
N PRO A 8 -31.18 12.18 -68.28
CA PRO A 8 -31.24 11.03 -67.39
C PRO A 8 -30.78 11.36 -65.97
N ILE A 9 -31.12 10.43 -65.08
CA ILE A 9 -30.56 10.27 -63.74
C ILE A 9 -29.06 10.02 -63.90
N GLU A 10 -28.18 10.98 -63.62
CA GLU A 10 -26.73 10.71 -63.47
C GLU A 10 -25.90 11.79 -62.73
N GLU A 11 -26.46 12.90 -62.22
CA GLU A 11 -25.66 13.97 -61.57
C GLU A 11 -25.92 14.17 -60.06
N GLU A 12 -26.76 13.36 -59.42
CA GLU A 12 -27.02 13.47 -57.97
C GLU A 12 -25.96 12.77 -57.08
N GLU A 13 -24.94 12.11 -57.67
CA GLU A 13 -23.92 11.37 -56.91
C GLU A 13 -22.58 12.10 -56.73
N GLU A 14 -22.30 13.20 -57.45
CA GLU A 14 -20.98 13.86 -57.39
C GLU A 14 -20.92 15.11 -56.48
N GLU A 15 -22.06 15.67 -56.04
CA GLU A 15 -22.10 16.90 -55.24
C GLU A 15 -22.52 16.74 -53.77
N LYS A 16 -22.50 15.52 -53.23
CA LYS A 16 -22.45 15.35 -51.76
C LYS A 16 -21.09 15.80 -51.28
N VAL A 17 -21.06 17.09 -50.95
CA VAL A 17 -20.24 17.74 -49.93
C VAL A 17 -20.22 16.88 -48.66
N LEU A 18 -19.42 15.84 -48.68
CA LEU A 18 -18.64 15.40 -47.55
C LEU A 18 -17.22 15.75 -47.98
N VAL A 19 -16.87 17.00 -47.71
CA VAL A 19 -15.52 17.30 -47.24
C VAL A 19 -15.26 16.30 -46.13
N VAL A 20 -14.68 15.16 -46.49
CA VAL A 20 -14.09 14.23 -45.55
C VAL A 20 -13.07 15.09 -44.83
N GLU A 21 -13.36 15.44 -43.58
CA GLU A 21 -12.37 16.01 -42.68
C GLU A 21 -11.11 15.17 -42.87
N GLU A 22 -10.07 15.77 -43.46
CA GLU A 22 -8.72 15.26 -43.36
C GLU A 22 -8.47 15.15 -41.87
N LYS A 23 -8.65 13.95 -41.33
CA LYS A 23 -8.48 13.66 -39.92
C LYS A 23 -7.01 13.84 -39.67
N GLN A 24 -6.68 15.06 -39.23
CA GLN A 24 -5.37 15.54 -38.82
C GLN A 24 -4.58 14.35 -38.29
N VAL A 25 -3.62 13.87 -39.10
CA VAL A 25 -2.70 12.83 -38.68
C VAL A 25 -1.85 13.52 -37.62
N LYS A 26 -2.26 13.38 -36.35
CA LYS A 26 -1.58 13.97 -35.20
C LYS A 26 -0.11 13.60 -35.34
N GLU A 27 0.72 14.61 -35.57
CA GLU A 27 2.17 14.44 -35.69
C GLU A 27 2.63 13.74 -34.41
N ILE A 28 3.02 12.48 -34.58
CA ILE A 28 3.57 11.68 -33.50
C ILE A 28 4.81 12.44 -33.07
N PRO A 29 4.94 12.88 -31.81
CA PRO A 29 6.03 13.76 -31.42
C PRO A 29 7.36 13.08 -31.77
N ASP A 30 8.27 13.84 -32.37
CA ASP A 30 9.62 13.40 -32.79
C ASP A 30 10.51 13.14 -31.55
N ASN A 31 10.04 12.26 -30.67
CA ASN A 31 10.83 11.69 -29.62
C ASN A 31 11.84 10.76 -30.29
N TYR A 32 13.14 11.00 -30.05
CA TYR A 32 14.25 10.17 -30.51
C TYR A 32 14.01 8.66 -30.28
N LEU A 33 13.26 8.28 -29.25
CA LEU A 33 12.82 6.90 -28.99
C LEU A 33 11.86 6.36 -30.06
N VAL A 34 10.86 7.16 -30.43
CA VAL A 34 9.88 6.78 -31.45
C VAL A 34 10.54 6.72 -32.82
N GLN A 35 11.43 7.68 -33.13
CA GLN A 35 12.19 7.69 -34.38
C GLN A 35 13.17 6.50 -34.49
N PHE A 36 13.82 6.13 -33.38
CA PHE A 36 14.72 4.97 -33.33
C PHE A 36 13.95 3.65 -33.45
N LEU A 37 12.78 3.57 -32.81
CA LEU A 37 11.92 2.40 -32.91
C LEU A 37 11.40 2.29 -34.34
N SER A 38 10.64 3.29 -34.83
CA SER A 38 9.98 3.27 -36.14
C SER A 38 10.93 3.00 -37.31
N LYS A 39 12.14 3.59 -37.32
CA LYS A 39 13.13 3.41 -38.39
C LYS A 39 13.71 2.00 -38.46
N ARG A 40 13.76 1.26 -37.34
CA ARG A 40 14.31 -0.11 -37.30
C ARG A 40 13.26 -1.19 -37.54
N ILE A 41 12.00 -0.96 -37.15
CA ILE A 41 10.88 -1.92 -37.35
C ILE A 41 10.18 -1.80 -38.71
N PHE A 42 10.43 -0.76 -39.52
CA PHE A 42 9.77 -0.60 -40.82
C PHE A 42 10.19 -1.61 -41.91
N ASN A 43 11.26 -2.38 -41.69
CA ASN A 43 11.63 -3.49 -42.58
C ASN A 43 10.96 -4.78 -42.13
N ALA A 44 10.20 -5.45 -43.03
CA ALA A 44 9.43 -6.66 -42.70
C ALA A 44 10.30 -7.81 -42.10
N GLU A 45 11.55 -7.93 -42.57
CA GLU A 45 12.52 -8.90 -42.05
C GLU A 45 13.00 -8.54 -40.63
N ALA A 46 13.19 -7.25 -40.34
CA ALA A 46 13.54 -6.74 -39.02
C ALA A 46 12.37 -6.81 -38.02
N ALA A 47 11.13 -6.65 -38.49
CA ALA A 47 9.94 -6.79 -37.66
C ALA A 47 9.76 -8.23 -37.15
N SER A 48 9.99 -9.23 -38.02
CA SER A 48 9.90 -10.64 -37.65
C SER A 48 10.95 -11.06 -36.60
N SER A 49 12.16 -10.50 -36.69
CA SER A 49 13.25 -10.77 -35.74
C SER A 49 13.13 -9.96 -34.43
N ALA A 50 12.51 -8.77 -34.46
CA ALA A 50 12.30 -7.92 -33.28
C ALA A 50 11.05 -8.28 -32.46
N LEU A 51 10.07 -8.97 -33.04
CA LEU A 51 8.84 -9.42 -32.36
C LEU A 51 9.07 -10.13 -31.01
N PRO A 52 9.94 -11.16 -30.88
CA PRO A 52 10.17 -11.82 -29.60
C PRO A 52 10.75 -10.89 -28.54
N PHE A 53 11.55 -9.90 -28.94
CA PHE A 53 12.12 -8.91 -28.02
C PHE A 53 11.06 -7.92 -27.48
N VAL A 54 10.14 -7.47 -28.32
CA VAL A 54 9.04 -6.59 -27.90
C VAL A 54 8.08 -7.33 -26.96
N LEU A 55 7.77 -8.60 -27.25
CA LEU A 55 6.96 -9.43 -26.35
C LEU A 55 7.65 -9.64 -24.99
N PHE A 56 8.97 -9.84 -24.98
CA PHE A 56 9.74 -9.91 -23.74
C PHE A 56 9.63 -8.62 -22.91
N LEU A 57 9.76 -7.45 -23.55
CA LEU A 57 9.57 -6.17 -22.87
C LEU A 57 8.14 -5.96 -22.35
N ALA A 58 7.14 -6.36 -23.13
CA ALA A 58 5.74 -6.29 -22.72
C ALA A 58 5.47 -7.19 -21.50
N LEU A 59 6.02 -8.41 -21.49
CA LEU A 59 5.96 -9.34 -20.35
C LEU A 59 6.62 -8.71 -19.12
N LEU A 60 7.81 -8.12 -19.27
CA LEU A 60 8.51 -7.45 -18.17
C LEU A 60 7.71 -6.27 -17.63
N GLY A 61 7.07 -5.49 -18.51
CA GLY A 61 6.16 -4.41 -18.15
C GLY A 61 4.93 -4.91 -17.38
N MET A 62 4.36 -6.05 -17.79
CA MET A 62 3.24 -6.68 -17.09
C MET A 62 3.64 -7.12 -15.68
N ILE A 63 4.80 -7.77 -15.53
CA ILE A 63 5.33 -8.16 -14.21
C ILE A 63 5.56 -6.93 -13.34
N TYR A 64 6.10 -5.85 -13.91
CA TYR A 64 6.33 -4.60 -13.17
C TYR A 64 5.04 -3.99 -12.64
N ILE A 65 4.00 -3.90 -13.49
CA ILE A 65 2.69 -3.37 -13.07
C ILE A 65 2.07 -4.27 -12.00
N ALA A 66 2.17 -5.60 -12.15
CA ALA A 66 1.68 -6.55 -11.15
C ALA A 66 2.37 -6.35 -9.79
N ASN A 67 3.71 -6.27 -9.79
CA ASN A 67 4.51 -6.04 -8.58
C ASN A 67 4.18 -4.70 -7.93
N ARG A 68 3.96 -3.65 -8.73
CA ARG A 68 3.58 -2.33 -8.22
C ARG A 68 2.25 -2.36 -7.48
N ASN A 69 1.24 -3.03 -8.03
CA ASN A 69 -0.07 -3.17 -7.38
C ASN A 69 0.02 -4.01 -6.09
N ILE A 70 0.90 -5.01 -6.04
CA ILE A 70 1.15 -5.78 -4.81
C ILE A 70 1.82 -4.90 -3.75
N ALA A 71 2.82 -4.11 -4.12
CA ALA A 71 3.50 -3.20 -3.20
C ALA A 71 2.54 -2.18 -2.59
N GLU A 72 1.65 -1.60 -3.38
CA GLU A 72 0.65 -0.64 -2.90
C GLU A 72 -0.31 -1.25 -1.87
N LYS A 73 -0.77 -2.49 -2.10
CA LYS A 73 -1.60 -3.22 -1.12
C LYS A 73 -0.82 -3.48 0.17
N ASN A 74 0.42 -3.95 0.05
CA ASN A 74 1.27 -4.25 1.20
C ASN A 74 1.51 -3.01 2.06
N ILE A 75 1.78 -1.85 1.45
CA ILE A 75 1.97 -0.59 2.17
C ILE A 75 0.73 -0.23 2.99
N ARG A 76 -0.46 -0.35 2.39
CA ARG A 76 -1.72 -0.08 3.10
C ARG A 76 -1.95 -1.04 4.27
N ASP A 77 -1.54 -2.30 4.14
CA ASP A 77 -1.71 -3.28 5.21
C ASP A 77 -0.68 -3.08 6.33
N ILE A 78 0.57 -2.70 5.98
CA ILE A 78 1.58 -2.29 6.94
C ILE A 78 1.08 -1.12 7.79
N ASP A 79 0.47 -0.10 7.16
CA ASP A 79 -0.04 1.06 7.90
C ASP A 79 -1.15 0.69 8.89
N LYS A 80 -2.07 -0.20 8.49
CA LYS A 80 -3.14 -0.70 9.38
C LYS A 80 -2.55 -1.47 10.57
N ILE A 81 -1.69 -2.46 10.29
CA ILE A 81 -1.08 -3.30 11.33
C ILE A 81 -0.24 -2.44 12.27
N THR A 82 0.51 -1.47 11.75
CA THR A 82 1.32 -0.55 12.56
C THR A 82 0.44 0.27 13.51
N LYS A 83 -0.72 0.72 13.04
CA LYS A 83 -1.69 1.44 13.88
C LYS A 83 -2.25 0.53 14.98
N GLU A 84 -2.66 -0.69 14.64
CA GLU A 84 -3.17 -1.67 15.61
C GLU A 84 -2.13 -2.01 16.69
N VAL A 85 -0.87 -2.24 16.29
CA VAL A 85 0.24 -2.49 17.22
C VAL A 85 0.46 -1.30 18.14
N LYS A 86 0.37 -0.07 17.61
CA LYS A 86 0.53 1.15 18.41
C LYS A 86 -0.58 1.29 19.44
N GLU A 87 -1.83 1.08 19.04
CA GLU A 87 -3.01 1.10 19.94
C GLU A 87 -2.85 0.05 21.04
N LEU A 88 -2.57 -1.21 20.68
CA LEU A 88 -2.38 -2.29 21.64
C LEU A 88 -1.23 -2.03 22.61
N SER A 89 -0.13 -1.44 22.13
CA SER A 89 1.02 -1.07 22.97
C SER A 89 0.68 0.05 23.96
N SER A 90 -0.24 0.94 23.58
CA SER A 90 -0.73 2.03 24.43
C SER A 90 -1.60 1.47 25.56
N ASP A 91 -2.49 0.54 25.24
CA ASP A 91 -3.36 -0.12 26.21
C ASP A 91 -2.54 -0.95 27.21
N TYR A 92 -1.53 -1.68 26.73
CA TYR A 92 -0.60 -2.40 27.59
C TYR A 92 0.15 -1.47 28.54
N LYS A 93 0.65 -0.32 28.07
CA LYS A 93 1.34 0.64 28.93
C LYS A 93 0.41 1.23 29.98
N THR A 94 -0.83 1.52 29.60
CA THR A 94 -1.84 2.09 30.49
C THR A 94 -2.23 1.09 31.59
N THR A 95 -2.57 -0.13 31.22
CA THR A 95 -2.92 -1.20 32.18
C THR A 95 -1.76 -1.57 33.09
N LYS A 96 -0.53 -1.61 32.56
CA LYS A 96 0.68 -1.82 33.36
C LYS A 96 0.91 -0.68 34.35
N ALA A 97 0.71 0.57 33.95
CA ALA A 97 0.83 1.72 34.85
C ALA A 97 -0.22 1.68 35.95
N GLU A 98 -1.46 1.30 35.63
CA GLU A 98 -2.52 1.10 36.62
C GLU A 98 -2.18 -0.02 37.61
N LEU A 99 -1.66 -1.14 37.11
CA LEU A 99 -1.18 -2.23 37.97
C LEU A 99 -0.05 -1.78 38.89
N ALA A 100 0.93 -1.03 38.37
CA ALA A 100 2.04 -0.50 39.17
C ALA A 100 1.53 0.47 40.26
N TYR A 101 0.57 1.33 39.92
CA TYR A 101 -0.08 2.22 40.90
C TYR A 101 -0.78 1.41 42.00
N LYS A 102 -1.59 0.42 41.63
CA LYS A 102 -2.28 -0.47 42.59
C LYS A 102 -1.32 -1.31 43.42
N SER A 103 -0.15 -1.63 42.89
CA SER A 103 0.91 -2.40 43.58
C SER A 103 1.81 -1.53 44.47
N THR A 104 1.58 -0.22 44.52
CA THR A 104 2.36 0.67 45.38
C THR A 104 2.01 0.39 46.85
N ILE A 105 3.04 0.31 47.71
CA ILE A 105 2.91 -0.08 49.12
C ILE A 105 1.84 0.75 49.86
N THR A 106 1.73 2.04 49.56
CA THR A 106 0.72 2.93 50.18
C THR A 106 -0.71 2.62 49.73
N GLU A 107 -0.93 2.26 48.46
CA GLU A 107 -2.22 1.82 47.92
C GLU A 107 -2.58 0.42 48.41
N VAL A 108 -1.59 -0.47 48.50
CA VAL A 108 -1.75 -1.82 49.05
C VAL A 108 -2.06 -1.76 50.54
N ALA A 109 -1.36 -0.95 51.33
CA ALA A 109 -1.62 -0.76 52.77
C ALA A 109 -3.04 -0.26 52.99
N LYS A 110 -3.50 0.75 52.24
CA LYS A 110 -4.89 1.24 52.32
C LYS A 110 -5.93 0.16 52.00
N ARG A 111 -5.67 -0.73 51.04
CA ARG A 111 -6.56 -1.86 50.73
C ARG A 111 -6.43 -3.01 51.72
N ALA A 112 -5.28 -3.19 52.35
CA ALA A 112 -5.02 -4.22 53.35
C ALA A 112 -5.55 -3.80 54.74
N ASP A 113 -5.68 -2.50 55.01
CA ASP A 113 -6.30 -1.95 56.22
C ASP A 113 -7.78 -2.36 56.33
N THR A 114 -8.52 -2.44 55.22
CA THR A 114 -9.90 -2.97 55.22
C THR A 114 -9.96 -4.46 55.56
N LEU A 115 -8.86 -5.19 55.35
CA LEU A 115 -8.67 -6.59 55.72
C LEU A 115 -8.06 -6.74 57.13
N GLY A 116 -7.78 -5.64 57.84
CA GLY A 116 -7.20 -5.65 59.19
C GLY A 116 -5.69 -5.93 59.25
N LEU A 117 -5.00 -5.89 58.11
CA LEU A 117 -3.57 -6.16 58.01
C LEU A 117 -2.78 -4.84 58.13
N LYS A 118 -1.77 -4.80 59.02
CA LYS A 118 -0.90 -3.63 59.24
C LYS A 118 0.50 -3.85 58.69
N GLU A 119 1.07 -2.79 58.14
CA GLU A 119 2.47 -2.79 57.69
C GLU A 119 3.42 -2.94 58.89
N SER A 120 4.39 -3.86 58.77
CA SER A 120 5.43 -4.05 59.78
C SER A 120 6.49 -2.95 59.65
N LEU A 121 6.39 -1.92 60.49
CA LEU A 121 7.35 -0.81 60.56
C LEU A 121 8.60 -1.16 61.37
N GLN A 122 8.61 -2.29 62.09
CA GLN A 122 9.77 -2.73 62.84
C GLN A 122 10.75 -3.48 61.93
N PRO A 123 12.04 -3.09 61.92
CA PRO A 123 13.05 -3.85 61.22
C PRO A 123 13.15 -5.28 61.81
N PRO A 124 13.38 -6.30 60.98
CA PRO A 124 13.47 -7.68 61.44
C PRO A 124 14.64 -7.84 62.43
N HIS A 125 14.36 -8.43 63.59
CA HIS A 125 15.40 -8.74 64.56
C HIS A 125 16.32 -9.84 64.01
N LYS A 126 17.62 -9.57 63.96
CA LYS A 126 18.63 -10.62 63.82
C LYS A 126 18.59 -11.49 65.08
N LEU A 127 18.09 -12.70 64.94
CA LEU A 127 18.26 -13.73 65.96
C LEU A 127 19.73 -14.19 65.90
N ASN A 128 20.56 -13.65 66.78
CA ASN A 128 21.83 -14.29 67.10
C ASN A 128 21.48 -15.41 68.07
N ALA A 129 21.72 -16.66 67.68
CA ALA A 129 21.65 -17.78 68.60
C ALA A 129 22.83 -17.62 69.58
N GLU A 130 22.61 -16.93 70.69
CA GLU A 130 23.44 -17.17 71.87
C GLU A 130 23.03 -18.55 72.38
N GLU A 131 23.93 -19.51 72.18
CA GLU A 131 23.88 -20.81 72.83
C GLU A 131 23.73 -20.58 74.33
N VAL A 132 22.53 -20.88 74.84
CA VAL A 132 22.28 -20.93 76.28
C VAL A 132 23.15 -22.04 76.83
N GLN A 133 24.17 -21.66 77.61
CA GLN A 133 24.94 -22.60 78.42
C GLN A 133 24.00 -23.16 79.49
N ASP A 134 23.56 -24.39 79.30
CA ASP A 134 22.93 -25.19 80.34
C ASP A 134 24.01 -25.59 81.35
N GLU A 135 24.09 -24.85 82.47
CA GLU A 135 24.81 -25.27 83.67
C GLU A 135 23.99 -26.36 84.39
N HIS A 136 24.53 -27.57 84.42
CA HIS A 136 24.14 -28.65 85.34
C HIS A 136 25.00 -28.61 86.61
#